data_AF-A0A1Q3RRS1-F1
#
_entry.id   AF-A0A1Q3RRS1-F1
#
_cell.length_a   1.000
_cell.length_b   1.000
_cell.length_c   1.000
_cell.angle_alpha   90.00
_cell.angle_beta   90.00
_cell.angle_gamma   90.00
#
_symmetry.space_group_name_H-M   'P 1'
#
loop_
_entity.id
_entity.type
_entity.pdbx_description
1 polymer ?
#
loop_
_entity_poly.entity_id
_entity_poly.type
_entity_poly.pdbx_seq_one_letter_code
_entity_poly.pdbx_strand_id
1 'polypeptide(L)'
;MIRAHLSLVEILEMNQFQTLQDNLSVSTDLAILTVDYKGIPVTTHSSCRAFCEKVRKAPYYKDLCQKCDSRGGLEAARLQKPYIYMCHMGIVDLAVPIIAEDQYLGAMMAGQVRISDSSKLEWILNANHDAENCKANAELMADYQAMPVLSFEKIEAIGNLLFGISKVIVDRATLLKKPVDHPGSEPLESPVYQPMVNPKMVIRTEIPTQYIFLKPAIEYLHQNCHQKIYLKDMATLCNISESYFSKSFHKAFGLSFTMYQNKLRIDKSEIMLKNTSKNINQISDELGFDHASYFIRLFKKMLGITPAMYKRLYIEKTQLEQKSSNRS
;
A
#
# COMPACT_ATOMS: atom_id res chain seq x y z
N MET A 1 -0.34 -11.46 16.34
CA MET A 1 -0.49 -12.01 14.98
C MET A 1 -0.01 -10.92 14.05
N ILE A 2 0.96 -11.18 13.17
CA ILE A 2 1.17 -10.25 12.05
C ILE A 2 -0.09 -10.37 11.21
N ARG A 3 -0.93 -9.33 11.19
CA ARG A 3 -1.87 -9.20 10.09
C ARG A 3 -1.01 -9.00 8.85
N ALA A 4 -0.94 -10.01 7.99
CA ALA A 4 -0.34 -9.86 6.67
C ALA A 4 -1.07 -8.69 6.00
N HIS A 5 -0.37 -7.57 5.78
CA HIS A 5 -0.95 -6.46 5.04
C HIS A 5 -1.24 -6.97 3.63
N LEU A 6 -2.51 -7.15 3.30
CA LEU A 6 -2.90 -7.56 1.96
C LEU A 6 -2.50 -6.46 0.99
N SER A 7 -1.60 -6.78 0.06
CA SER A 7 -1.35 -5.90 -1.08
C SER A 7 -2.51 -6.03 -2.08
N LEU A 8 -2.76 -4.97 -2.84
CA LEU A 8 -3.80 -4.96 -3.87
C LEU A 8 -3.58 -6.11 -4.88
N VAL A 9 -2.33 -6.39 -5.23
CA VAL A 9 -1.94 -7.48 -6.14
C VAL A 9 -2.25 -8.85 -5.56
N GLU A 10 -2.07 -9.05 -4.25
CA GLU A 10 -2.37 -10.31 -3.58
C GLU A 10 -3.87 -10.57 -3.39
N ILE A 11 -4.69 -9.53 -3.26
CA ILE A 11 -6.15 -9.67 -3.18
C ILE A 11 -6.72 -10.12 -4.52
N LEU A 12 -6.13 -9.64 -5.60
CA LEU A 12 -6.77 -9.61 -6.89
C LEU A 12 -6.28 -10.68 -7.85
N GLU A 13 -5.50 -11.71 -7.48
CA GLU A 13 -5.03 -12.78 -8.40
C GLU A 13 -4.94 -12.34 -9.88
N MET A 14 -3.99 -11.44 -10.18
CA MET A 14 -4.11 -10.42 -11.24
C MET A 14 -4.65 -10.89 -12.60
N ASN A 15 -4.35 -12.12 -13.04
CA ASN A 15 -4.83 -12.66 -14.32
C ASN A 15 -6.34 -12.93 -14.33
N GLN A 16 -6.88 -13.51 -13.25
CA GLN A 16 -8.31 -13.78 -13.13
C GLN A 16 -9.10 -12.48 -12.95
N PHE A 17 -8.56 -11.54 -12.19
CA PHE A 17 -9.21 -10.26 -11.98
C PHE A 17 -9.19 -9.36 -13.21
N GLN A 18 -8.11 -9.35 -14.01
CA GLN A 18 -8.12 -8.68 -15.31
C GLN A 18 -9.23 -9.24 -16.20
N THR A 19 -9.40 -10.57 -16.25
CA THR A 19 -10.44 -11.21 -17.04
C THR A 19 -11.85 -10.82 -16.56
N LEU A 20 -12.07 -10.78 -15.25
CA LEU A 20 -13.32 -10.30 -14.66
C LEU A 20 -13.57 -8.82 -15.01
N GLN A 21 -12.54 -7.98 -14.90
CA GLN A 21 -12.59 -6.56 -15.24
C GLN A 21 -12.98 -6.35 -16.70
N ASP A 22 -12.38 -7.10 -17.63
CA ASP A 22 -12.68 -7.03 -19.07
C ASP A 22 -14.15 -7.39 -19.34
N ASN A 23 -14.65 -8.46 -18.71
CA ASN A 23 -16.05 -8.88 -18.87
C ASN A 23 -17.04 -7.86 -18.28
N LEU A 24 -16.73 -7.29 -17.11
CA LEU A 24 -17.55 -6.23 -16.50
C LEU A 24 -17.57 -4.97 -17.36
N SER A 25 -16.42 -4.61 -17.93
CA SER A 25 -16.25 -3.47 -18.83
C SER A 25 -17.16 -3.60 -20.06
N VAL A 26 -17.13 -4.77 -20.72
CA VAL A 26 -18.01 -5.07 -21.87
C VAL A 26 -19.50 -5.07 -21.46
N SER A 27 -19.83 -5.68 -20.33
CA SER A 27 -21.24 -5.86 -19.92
C SER A 27 -21.92 -4.58 -19.44
N THR A 28 -21.14 -3.66 -18.87
CA THR A 28 -21.64 -2.38 -18.32
C THR A 28 -21.53 -1.22 -19.28
N ASP A 29 -20.77 -1.39 -20.37
CA ASP A 29 -20.36 -0.33 -21.30
C ASP A 29 -19.58 0.81 -20.60
N LEU A 30 -18.94 0.50 -19.47
CA LEU A 30 -17.98 1.39 -18.81
C LEU A 30 -16.57 0.94 -19.16
N ALA A 31 -15.67 1.90 -19.33
CA ALA A 31 -14.25 1.57 -19.29
C ALA A 31 -13.84 1.36 -17.83
N ILE A 32 -13.10 0.29 -17.54
CA ILE A 32 -12.71 -0.07 -16.16
C ILE A 32 -11.20 -0.16 -16.03
N LEU A 33 -10.68 0.38 -14.92
CA LEU A 33 -9.26 0.37 -14.58
C LEU A 33 -9.09 0.27 -13.06
N THR A 34 -8.26 -0.64 -12.59
CA THR A 34 -7.90 -0.69 -11.16
C THR A 34 -6.57 0.03 -10.92
N VAL A 35 -6.53 0.83 -9.85
CA VAL A 35 -5.38 1.66 -9.45
C VAL A 35 -5.00 1.43 -7.99
N ASP A 36 -3.73 1.70 -7.66
CA ASP A 36 -3.28 1.77 -6.27
C ASP A 36 -3.78 3.05 -5.56
N TYR A 37 -3.49 3.20 -4.27
CA TYR A 37 -3.89 4.39 -3.50
C TYR A 37 -3.36 5.73 -4.05
N LYS A 38 -2.33 5.73 -4.91
CA LYS A 38 -1.80 6.92 -5.58
C LYS A 38 -2.43 7.18 -6.95
N GLY A 39 -3.39 6.36 -7.39
CA GLY A 39 -3.99 6.46 -8.71
C GLY A 39 -3.11 5.88 -9.82
N ILE A 40 -2.09 5.09 -9.48
CA ILE A 40 -1.25 4.44 -10.48
C ILE A 40 -1.94 3.15 -10.95
N PRO A 41 -2.14 2.94 -12.26
CA PRO A 41 -2.68 1.70 -12.82
C PRO A 41 -1.97 0.45 -12.30
N VAL A 42 -2.74 -0.51 -11.79
CA VAL A 42 -2.26 -1.86 -11.47
C VAL A 42 -2.76 -2.92 -12.46
N THR A 43 -3.83 -2.63 -13.18
CA THR A 43 -4.37 -3.46 -14.27
C THR A 43 -4.21 -2.75 -15.62
N THR A 44 -4.38 -3.49 -16.71
CA THR A 44 -4.61 -2.89 -18.03
C THR A 44 -5.99 -2.23 -18.05
N HIS A 45 -6.13 -1.13 -18.80
CA HIS A 45 -7.39 -0.40 -18.90
C HIS A 45 -8.35 -1.11 -19.85
N SER A 46 -9.40 -1.73 -19.30
CA SER A 46 -10.44 -2.42 -20.07
C SER A 46 -11.33 -1.39 -20.79
N SER A 47 -11.63 -1.65 -22.07
CA SER A 47 -12.45 -0.81 -22.95
C SER A 47 -12.18 0.71 -22.86
N CYS A 48 -10.92 1.11 -22.67
CA CYS A 48 -10.54 2.52 -22.64
C CYS A 48 -11.01 3.23 -23.91
N ARG A 49 -11.78 4.30 -23.76
CA ARG A 49 -12.30 5.08 -24.88
C ARG A 49 -11.16 5.84 -25.54
N ALA A 50 -11.21 5.94 -26.87
CA ALA A 50 -10.18 6.58 -27.68
C ALA A 50 -9.78 7.97 -27.16
N PHE A 51 -10.78 8.76 -26.72
CA PHE A 51 -10.57 10.04 -26.08
C PHE A 51 -9.65 9.94 -24.85
N CYS A 52 -10.05 9.15 -23.86
CA CYS A 52 -9.32 8.99 -22.61
C CYS A 52 -7.96 8.31 -22.83
N GLU A 53 -7.84 7.44 -23.82
CA GLU A 53 -6.58 6.84 -24.21
C GLU A 53 -5.58 7.90 -24.70
N LYS A 54 -6.00 8.80 -25.59
CA LYS A 54 -5.18 9.91 -26.09
C LYS A 54 -4.80 10.86 -24.95
N VAL A 55 -5.76 11.22 -24.09
CA VAL A 55 -5.53 12.11 -22.93
C VAL A 55 -4.56 11.49 -21.94
N ARG A 56 -4.73 10.22 -21.57
CA ARG A 56 -3.85 9.51 -20.60
C ARG A 56 -2.43 9.26 -21.15
N LYS A 57 -2.22 9.32 -22.47
CA LYS A 57 -0.89 9.22 -23.11
C LYS A 57 -0.13 10.54 -23.14
N ALA A 58 -0.83 11.68 -23.09
CA ALA A 58 -0.21 13.00 -23.10
C ALA A 58 0.44 13.31 -21.72
N PRO A 59 1.74 13.66 -21.64
CA PRO A 59 2.46 13.78 -20.37
C PRO A 59 1.81 14.69 -19.32
N TYR A 60 1.33 15.87 -19.73
CA TYR A 60 0.67 16.82 -18.83
C TYR A 60 -0.67 16.27 -18.29
N TYR A 61 -1.51 15.71 -19.17
CA TYR A 61 -2.82 15.22 -18.79
C TYR A 61 -2.80 13.88 -18.06
N LYS A 62 -1.78 13.04 -18.30
CA LYS A 62 -1.57 11.77 -17.59
C LYS A 62 -1.56 11.98 -16.07
N ASP A 63 -0.80 12.97 -15.60
CA ASP A 63 -0.69 13.27 -14.17
C ASP A 63 -2.02 13.77 -13.59
N LEU A 64 -2.82 14.49 -14.37
CA LEU A 64 -4.15 14.93 -13.96
C LEU A 64 -5.15 13.77 -13.88
N CYS A 65 -5.10 12.84 -14.85
CA CYS A 65 -5.90 11.62 -14.81
C CYS A 65 -5.60 10.79 -13.55
N GLN A 66 -4.32 10.53 -13.25
CA GLN A 66 -3.93 9.78 -12.04
C GLN A 66 -4.32 10.50 -10.75
N LYS A 67 -4.26 11.85 -10.73
CA LYS A 67 -4.74 12.66 -9.61
C LYS A 67 -6.26 12.56 -9.44
N CYS A 68 -7.04 12.53 -10.53
CA CYS A 68 -8.48 12.25 -10.48
C CYS A 68 -8.73 10.86 -9.87
N ASP A 69 -8.06 9.83 -10.40
CA ASP A 69 -8.21 8.43 -9.95
C ASP A 69 -7.90 8.31 -8.44
N SER A 70 -6.78 8.89 -7.98
CA SER A 70 -6.36 8.87 -6.57
C SER A 70 -7.34 9.58 -5.65
N ARG A 71 -7.82 10.78 -6.02
CA ARG A 71 -8.76 11.55 -5.20
C ARG A 71 -10.14 10.91 -5.18
N GLY A 72 -10.63 10.44 -6.32
CA GLY A 72 -11.89 9.71 -6.41
C GLY A 72 -11.89 8.48 -5.51
N GLY A 73 -10.83 7.68 -5.59
CA GLY A 73 -10.65 6.52 -4.71
C GLY A 73 -10.55 6.87 -3.22
N LEU A 74 -9.86 7.96 -2.87
CA LEU A 74 -9.76 8.42 -1.48
C LEU A 74 -11.11 8.88 -0.92
N GLU A 75 -11.91 9.63 -1.70
CA GLU A 75 -13.25 10.05 -1.29
C GLU A 75 -14.19 8.85 -1.15
N ALA A 76 -14.14 7.90 -2.09
CA ALA A 76 -14.88 6.66 -1.99
C ALA A 76 -14.51 5.87 -0.71
N ALA A 77 -13.22 5.79 -0.40
CA ALA A 77 -12.74 5.13 0.81
C ALA A 77 -13.14 5.86 2.10
N ARG A 78 -13.08 7.19 2.11
CA ARG A 78 -13.55 8.02 3.23
C ARG A 78 -15.04 7.82 3.50
N LEU A 79 -15.84 7.72 2.44
CA LEU A 79 -17.29 7.52 2.52
C LEU A 79 -17.69 6.04 2.67
N GLN A 80 -16.75 5.10 2.51
CA GLN A 80 -16.98 3.65 2.53
C GLN A 80 -18.05 3.19 1.52
N LYS A 81 -18.12 3.86 0.36
CA LYS A 81 -19.09 3.57 -0.70
C LYS A 81 -18.58 4.04 -2.07
N PRO A 82 -19.18 3.60 -3.18
CA PRO A 82 -18.91 4.15 -4.50
C PRO A 82 -19.02 5.68 -4.52
N TYR A 83 -18.11 6.33 -5.24
CA TYR A 83 -18.09 7.79 -5.38
C TYR A 83 -18.06 8.18 -6.87
N ILE A 84 -19.13 8.83 -7.33
CA ILE A 84 -19.30 9.26 -8.72
C ILE A 84 -18.92 10.74 -8.81
N TYR A 85 -18.09 11.10 -9.77
CA TYR A 85 -17.56 12.45 -9.92
C TYR A 85 -17.31 12.80 -11.39
N MET A 86 -17.03 14.08 -11.66
CA MET A 86 -16.50 14.53 -12.95
C MET A 86 -14.98 14.67 -12.88
N CYS A 87 -14.29 14.04 -13.83
CA CYS A 87 -12.84 14.18 -13.96
C CYS A 87 -12.46 15.54 -14.56
N HIS A 88 -11.16 15.83 -14.64
CA HIS A 88 -10.65 17.09 -15.17
C HIS A 88 -10.99 17.39 -16.64
N MET A 89 -11.46 16.39 -17.40
CA MET A 89 -11.96 16.55 -18.77
C MET A 89 -13.48 16.65 -18.87
N GLY A 90 -14.19 16.76 -17.74
CA GLY A 90 -15.65 16.82 -17.71
C GLY A 90 -16.31 15.52 -18.15
N ILE A 91 -15.67 14.39 -17.83
CA ILE A 91 -16.16 13.04 -18.10
C ILE A 91 -16.55 12.42 -16.77
N VAL A 92 -17.66 11.68 -16.75
CA VAL A 92 -18.09 11.00 -15.54
C VAL A 92 -17.20 9.78 -15.31
N ASP A 93 -16.75 9.68 -14.08
CA ASP A 93 -15.97 8.57 -13.57
C ASP A 93 -16.48 8.20 -12.17
N LEU A 94 -16.26 6.95 -11.80
CA LEU A 94 -16.73 6.36 -10.56
C LEU A 94 -15.58 5.59 -9.93
N ALA A 95 -15.35 5.83 -8.64
CA ALA A 95 -14.40 5.08 -7.85
C ALA A 95 -15.13 4.10 -6.91
N VAL A 96 -14.72 2.83 -6.97
CA VAL A 96 -15.14 1.78 -6.05
C VAL A 96 -13.96 1.43 -5.15
N PRO A 97 -14.03 1.70 -3.83
CA PRO A 97 -12.88 1.59 -2.96
C PRO A 97 -12.58 0.12 -2.64
N ILE A 98 -11.31 -0.25 -2.69
CA ILE A 98 -10.82 -1.58 -2.31
C ILE A 98 -10.18 -1.44 -0.94
N ILE A 99 -10.88 -1.92 0.09
CA ILE A 99 -10.51 -1.78 1.49
C ILE A 99 -10.45 -3.16 2.11
N ALA A 100 -9.30 -3.56 2.63
CA ALA A 100 -9.12 -4.80 3.36
C ALA A 100 -8.71 -4.50 4.79
N GLU A 101 -9.39 -5.10 5.77
CA GLU A 101 -9.10 -4.93 7.21
C GLU A 101 -8.94 -3.45 7.63
N ASP A 102 -9.84 -2.58 7.17
CA ASP A 102 -9.84 -1.13 7.42
C ASP A 102 -8.67 -0.35 6.79
N GLN A 103 -7.88 -0.99 5.92
CA GLN A 103 -6.84 -0.35 5.14
C GLN A 103 -7.32 -0.09 3.71
N TYR A 104 -7.25 1.17 3.28
CA TYR A 104 -7.44 1.55 1.88
C TYR A 104 -6.23 1.13 1.03
N LEU A 105 -6.46 0.29 0.03
CA LEU A 105 -5.40 -0.26 -0.82
C LEU A 105 -5.35 0.41 -2.20
N GLY A 106 -6.51 0.88 -2.68
CA GLY A 106 -6.68 1.44 -4.00
C GLY A 106 -8.16 1.41 -4.40
N ALA A 107 -8.44 1.64 -5.67
CA ALA A 107 -9.81 1.68 -6.16
C ALA A 107 -9.93 1.04 -7.55
N MET A 108 -11.11 0.47 -7.80
CA MET A 108 -11.56 0.15 -9.15
C MET A 108 -12.25 1.40 -9.71
N MET A 109 -11.68 1.96 -10.76
CA MET A 109 -12.22 3.08 -11.51
C MET A 109 -13.11 2.54 -12.62
N ALA A 110 -14.28 3.14 -12.79
CA ALA A 110 -15.22 2.78 -13.84
C ALA A 110 -15.88 4.04 -14.40
N GLY A 111 -15.92 4.19 -15.71
CA GLY A 111 -16.54 5.37 -16.28
C GLY A 111 -16.16 5.57 -17.73
N GLN A 112 -15.60 6.74 -18.02
CA GLN A 112 -15.38 7.24 -19.38
C GLN A 112 -16.68 7.35 -20.15
N VAL A 113 -17.68 7.91 -19.48
CA VAL A 113 -19.02 8.12 -20.02
C VAL A 113 -19.44 9.56 -19.87
N ARG A 114 -20.39 9.95 -20.69
CA ARG A 114 -21.06 11.25 -20.61
C ARG A 114 -22.37 11.09 -19.85
N ILE A 115 -22.85 12.20 -19.31
CA ILE A 115 -24.17 12.30 -18.69
C ILE A 115 -24.91 13.49 -19.30
N SER A 116 -26.23 13.38 -19.40
CA SER A 116 -27.10 14.46 -19.88
C SER A 116 -27.31 15.56 -18.84
N ASP A 117 -27.34 15.20 -17.56
CA ASP A 117 -27.48 16.11 -16.43
C ASP A 117 -26.37 15.87 -15.39
N SER A 118 -25.49 16.85 -15.25
CA SER A 118 -24.38 16.83 -14.30
C SER A 118 -24.66 17.56 -12.99
N SER A 119 -25.91 18.00 -12.74
CA SER A 119 -26.27 18.81 -11.56
C SER A 119 -25.93 18.14 -10.22
N LYS A 120 -25.92 16.82 -10.18
CA LYS A 120 -25.58 16.00 -9.00
C LYS A 120 -24.09 15.72 -8.85
N LEU A 121 -23.24 16.16 -9.78
CA LEU A 121 -21.83 15.77 -9.85
C LEU A 121 -20.90 16.94 -9.55
N GLU A 122 -19.91 16.66 -8.70
CA GLU A 122 -18.82 17.57 -8.42
C GLU A 122 -17.60 17.25 -9.30
N TRP A 123 -16.84 18.28 -9.64
CA TRP A 123 -15.54 18.12 -10.27
C TRP A 123 -14.50 17.71 -9.23
N ILE A 124 -13.81 16.60 -9.47
CA ILE A 124 -12.82 16.07 -8.50
C ILE A 124 -11.56 16.94 -8.41
N LEU A 125 -11.26 17.69 -9.48
CA LEU A 125 -10.19 18.68 -9.57
C LEU A 125 -10.77 20.02 -10.03
N ASN A 126 -10.26 21.12 -9.47
CA ASN A 126 -10.54 22.48 -9.95
C ASN A 126 -9.72 22.77 -11.22
N ALA A 127 -10.03 22.10 -12.35
CA ALA A 127 -9.25 22.15 -13.59
C ALA A 127 -10.11 22.42 -14.83
N ASN A 128 -11.08 23.34 -14.72
CA ASN A 128 -12.07 23.60 -15.77
C ASN A 128 -11.48 24.06 -17.12
N HIS A 129 -10.27 24.64 -17.11
CA HIS A 129 -9.64 25.19 -18.32
C HIS A 129 -9.17 24.11 -19.32
N ASP A 130 -8.80 22.92 -18.83
CA ASP A 130 -8.32 21.84 -19.70
C ASP A 130 -9.44 21.24 -20.55
N ALA A 131 -10.65 21.16 -19.99
CA ALA A 131 -11.84 20.70 -20.70
C ALA A 131 -12.27 21.66 -21.82
N GLU A 132 -12.01 22.97 -21.67
CA GLU A 132 -12.30 23.98 -22.70
C GLU A 132 -11.32 23.88 -23.87
N ASN A 133 -10.02 23.74 -23.59
CA ASN A 133 -8.99 23.55 -24.61
C ASN A 133 -9.22 22.28 -25.43
N CYS A 134 -9.72 21.22 -24.79
CA CYS A 134 -10.03 19.99 -25.48
C CYS A 134 -11.15 20.14 -26.53
N LYS A 135 -12.15 20.99 -26.26
CA LYS A 135 -13.26 21.27 -27.19
C LYS A 135 -12.81 22.02 -28.44
N ALA A 136 -11.63 22.66 -28.41
CA ALA A 136 -11.07 23.36 -29.56
C ALA A 136 -10.40 22.42 -30.58
N ASN A 137 -10.09 21.17 -30.20
CA ASN A 137 -9.52 20.17 -31.10
C ASN A 137 -10.63 19.28 -31.69
N ALA A 138 -10.84 19.37 -33.02
CA ALA A 138 -11.92 18.66 -33.71
C ALA A 138 -11.82 17.12 -33.61
N GLU A 139 -10.61 16.56 -33.64
CA GLU A 139 -10.40 15.11 -33.56
C GLU A 139 -10.70 14.59 -32.15
N LEU A 140 -10.17 15.25 -31.12
CA LEU A 140 -10.48 14.91 -29.73
C LEU A 140 -11.96 15.11 -29.41
N MET A 141 -12.58 16.14 -29.98
CA MET A 141 -14.01 16.38 -29.80
C MET A 141 -14.87 15.29 -30.44
N ALA A 142 -14.47 14.75 -31.59
CA ALA A 142 -15.16 13.62 -32.22
C ALA A 142 -15.11 12.36 -31.33
N ASP A 143 -13.92 12.03 -30.80
CA ASP A 143 -13.77 10.91 -29.85
C ASP A 143 -14.58 11.12 -28.57
N TYR A 144 -14.61 12.37 -28.06
CA TYR A 144 -15.43 12.72 -26.90
C TYR A 144 -16.91 12.53 -27.18
N GLN A 145 -17.37 12.95 -28.36
CA GLN A 145 -18.79 12.83 -28.75
C GLN A 145 -19.22 11.38 -28.95
N ALA A 146 -18.30 10.50 -29.35
CA ALA A 146 -18.55 9.07 -29.53
C ALA A 146 -18.69 8.28 -28.22
N MET A 147 -18.35 8.86 -27.06
CA MET A 147 -18.51 8.18 -25.77
C MET A 147 -20.00 7.97 -25.42
N PRO A 148 -20.34 6.84 -24.77
CA PRO A 148 -21.71 6.54 -24.42
C PRO A 148 -22.24 7.54 -23.39
N VAL A 149 -23.54 7.81 -23.46
CA VAL A 149 -24.26 8.67 -22.52
C VAL A 149 -25.12 7.79 -21.60
N LEU A 150 -24.89 7.85 -20.30
CA LEU A 150 -25.63 7.06 -19.30
C LEU A 150 -26.37 8.01 -18.34
N SER A 151 -27.48 7.54 -17.76
CA SER A 151 -28.15 8.25 -16.67
C SER A 151 -27.40 8.07 -15.36
N PHE A 152 -27.57 9.01 -14.42
CA PHE A 152 -26.97 8.92 -13.09
C PHE A 152 -27.36 7.61 -12.39
N GLU A 153 -28.64 7.24 -12.47
CA GLU A 153 -29.20 6.06 -11.83
C GLU A 153 -28.57 4.77 -12.37
N LYS A 154 -28.26 4.72 -13.67
CA LYS A 154 -27.56 3.58 -14.27
C LYS A 154 -26.11 3.49 -13.77
N ILE A 155 -25.40 4.62 -13.68
CA ILE A 155 -24.02 4.66 -13.17
C ILE A 155 -23.98 4.26 -11.69
N GLU A 156 -24.93 4.74 -10.89
CA GLU A 156 -25.08 4.37 -9.48
C GLU A 156 -25.37 2.88 -9.30
N ALA A 157 -26.29 2.32 -10.09
CA ALA A 157 -26.58 0.87 -10.06
C ALA A 157 -25.34 0.03 -10.42
N ILE A 158 -24.59 0.43 -11.46
CA ILE A 158 -23.32 -0.23 -11.82
C ILE A 158 -22.31 -0.11 -10.69
N GLY A 159 -22.18 1.06 -10.05
CA GLY A 159 -21.26 1.23 -8.94
C GLY A 159 -21.57 0.37 -7.72
N ASN A 160 -22.85 0.20 -7.41
CA ASN A 160 -23.28 -0.72 -6.35
C ASN A 160 -22.96 -2.18 -6.70
N LEU A 161 -23.14 -2.59 -7.97
CA LEU A 161 -22.76 -3.91 -8.47
C LEU A 161 -21.25 -4.14 -8.32
N LEU A 162 -20.41 -3.23 -8.83
CA LEU A 162 -18.96 -3.32 -8.76
C LEU A 162 -18.46 -3.35 -7.32
N PHE A 163 -19.08 -2.57 -6.42
CA PHE A 163 -18.76 -2.57 -4.99
C PHE A 163 -19.11 -3.89 -4.32
N GLY A 164 -20.27 -4.46 -4.63
CA GLY A 164 -20.64 -5.79 -4.14
C GLY A 164 -19.63 -6.87 -4.56
N ILE A 165 -19.23 -6.86 -5.83
CA ILE A 165 -18.22 -7.79 -6.36
C ILE A 165 -16.87 -7.56 -5.68
N SER A 166 -16.41 -6.31 -5.59
CA SER A 166 -15.15 -5.95 -4.93
C SER A 166 -15.13 -6.43 -3.48
N LYS A 167 -16.21 -6.19 -2.74
CA LYS A 167 -16.34 -6.64 -1.35
C LYS A 167 -16.28 -8.17 -1.23
N VAL A 168 -16.97 -8.91 -2.10
CA VAL A 168 -16.90 -10.39 -2.09
C VAL A 168 -15.47 -10.87 -2.36
N ILE A 169 -14.75 -10.26 -3.30
CA ILE A 169 -13.37 -10.60 -3.62
C ILE A 169 -12.46 -10.34 -2.42
N VAL A 170 -12.57 -9.15 -1.82
CA VAL A 170 -11.77 -8.78 -0.63
C VAL A 170 -12.12 -9.65 0.58
N ASP A 171 -13.40 -9.89 0.84
CA ASP A 171 -13.87 -10.73 1.94
C ASP A 171 -13.38 -12.17 1.75
N ARG A 172 -13.41 -12.72 0.53
CA ARG A 172 -12.82 -14.04 0.24
C ARG A 172 -11.31 -14.06 0.42
N ALA A 173 -10.60 -13.07 -0.12
CA ALA A 173 -9.15 -12.97 0.01
C ALA A 173 -8.71 -12.84 1.48
N THR A 174 -9.49 -12.13 2.30
CA THR A 174 -9.27 -12.02 3.74
C THR A 174 -9.66 -13.29 4.50
N LEU A 175 -10.74 -13.99 4.09
CA LEU A 175 -11.16 -15.27 4.68
C LEU A 175 -10.20 -16.42 4.36
N LEU A 176 -9.72 -16.55 3.12
CA LEU A 176 -8.75 -17.56 2.71
C LEU A 176 -7.39 -17.37 3.41
N LYS A 177 -7.10 -16.16 3.90
CA LYS A 177 -5.92 -15.84 4.72
C LYS A 177 -6.18 -15.88 6.23
N LYS A 178 -7.42 -16.07 6.68
CA LYS A 178 -7.70 -16.40 8.09
C LYS A 178 -7.33 -17.87 8.31
N PRO A 179 -6.62 -18.21 9.40
CA PRO A 179 -6.44 -19.61 9.77
C PRO A 179 -7.82 -20.26 9.93
N VAL A 180 -8.02 -21.42 9.33
CA VAL A 180 -9.21 -22.24 9.55
C VAL A 180 -9.19 -22.69 11.01
N ASP A 181 -10.10 -22.16 11.84
CA ASP A 181 -10.43 -22.79 13.11
C ASP A 181 -11.19 -24.08 12.77
N HIS A 182 -10.52 -25.23 12.87
CA HIS A 182 -11.18 -26.53 12.91
C HIS A 182 -11.59 -26.84 14.35
N PRO A 183 -12.90 -26.90 14.68
CA PRO A 183 -13.34 -27.58 15.89
C PRO A 183 -13.30 -29.09 15.62
N GLY A 184 -12.27 -29.74 16.14
CA GLY A 184 -12.26 -31.18 16.40
C GLY A 184 -11.86 -32.09 15.24
N SER A 185 -10.54 -32.31 15.10
CA SER A 185 -9.94 -33.65 15.14
C SER A 185 -8.42 -33.52 15.02
N GLU A 186 -7.70 -33.75 16.12
CA GLU A 186 -6.26 -34.08 16.11
C GLU A 186 -6.02 -35.34 15.26
N PRO A 187 -4.88 -35.45 14.55
CA PRO A 187 -3.63 -35.85 15.22
C PRO A 187 -2.38 -35.02 14.84
N LEU A 188 -1.66 -34.62 15.90
CA LEU A 188 -0.19 -34.58 16.04
C LEU A 188 0.65 -34.20 14.81
N GLU A 189 0.89 -32.90 14.60
CA GLU A 189 2.19 -32.43 14.12
C GLU A 189 2.63 -31.16 14.87
N SER A 190 3.89 -31.14 15.29
CA SER A 190 4.47 -30.23 16.27
C SER A 190 4.52 -28.76 15.79
N PRO A 191 4.37 -27.75 16.67
CA PRO A 191 4.24 -26.35 16.28
C PRO A 191 5.59 -25.78 15.79
N VAL A 192 5.70 -25.53 14.48
CA VAL A 192 6.76 -24.68 13.92
C VAL A 192 6.34 -23.21 14.09
N TYR A 193 6.99 -22.52 15.01
CA TYR A 193 6.73 -21.11 15.30
C TYR A 193 7.20 -20.16 14.19
N GLN A 194 6.34 -19.21 13.78
CA GLN A 194 6.70 -18.08 12.91
C GLN A 194 6.66 -16.76 13.71
N PRO A 195 7.74 -15.94 13.69
CA PRO A 195 7.83 -14.73 14.52
C PRO A 195 6.92 -13.60 14.01
N MET A 196 6.28 -12.88 14.93
CA MET A 196 5.27 -11.86 14.61
C MET A 196 5.83 -10.43 14.42
N VAL A 197 6.55 -10.14 13.33
CA VAL A 197 6.91 -8.76 12.91
C VAL A 197 5.67 -7.83 12.83
N ASN A 198 5.64 -6.77 13.62
CA ASN A 198 4.59 -5.74 13.58
C ASN A 198 4.62 -5.02 12.21
N PRO A 199 3.52 -5.04 11.40
CA PRO A 199 3.54 -4.61 10.01
C PRO A 199 3.89 -3.12 9.75
N LYS A 200 3.80 -2.24 10.77
CA LYS A 200 4.04 -0.78 10.64
C LYS A 200 5.51 -0.37 10.53
N MET A 201 6.39 -1.30 10.18
CA MET A 201 7.77 -1.21 10.59
C MET A 201 8.67 -1.88 9.57
N VAL A 202 8.58 -1.45 8.32
CA VAL A 202 9.51 -1.83 7.26
C VAL A 202 10.26 -0.57 6.87
N ILE A 203 11.60 -0.61 6.96
CA ILE A 203 12.43 0.52 6.55
C ILE A 203 12.35 0.63 5.02
N ARG A 204 11.94 1.78 4.50
CA ARG A 204 12.06 2.06 3.06
C ARG A 204 13.54 1.99 2.66
N THR A 205 13.85 1.19 1.65
CA THR A 205 15.22 0.98 1.14
C THR A 205 15.67 2.10 0.21
N GLU A 206 14.73 2.83 -0.40
CA GLU A 206 15.01 3.89 -1.36
C GLU A 206 14.62 5.28 -0.82
N ILE A 207 15.54 6.24 -0.94
CA ILE A 207 15.33 7.64 -0.56
C ILE A 207 14.65 8.35 -1.74
N PRO A 208 13.44 8.92 -1.60
CA PRO A 208 12.81 9.68 -2.68
C PRO A 208 13.71 10.84 -3.14
N THR A 209 13.73 11.12 -4.45
CA THR A 209 14.65 12.11 -5.06
C THR A 209 14.61 13.47 -4.37
N GLN A 210 13.42 13.95 -3.97
CA GLN A 210 13.24 15.22 -3.25
C GLN A 210 13.86 15.27 -1.84
N TYR A 211 14.29 14.13 -1.29
CA TYR A 211 14.90 13.98 0.03
C TYR A 211 16.32 13.42 -0.02
N ILE A 212 16.97 13.45 -1.19
CA ILE A 212 18.30 12.86 -1.40
C ILE A 212 19.38 13.46 -0.46
N PHE A 213 19.19 14.69 0.01
CA PHE A 213 20.06 15.33 1.00
C PHE A 213 20.09 14.60 2.36
N LEU A 214 19.15 13.70 2.64
CA LEU A 214 19.16 12.84 3.83
C LEU A 214 20.13 11.66 3.72
N LYS A 215 20.66 11.37 2.52
CA LYS A 215 21.52 10.21 2.25
C LYS A 215 22.70 10.06 3.23
N PRO A 216 23.48 11.11 3.56
CA PRO A 216 24.60 10.98 4.49
C PRO A 216 24.19 10.45 5.87
N ALA A 217 23.07 10.96 6.42
CA ALA A 217 22.54 10.47 7.70
C ALA A 217 22.09 9.02 7.63
N ILE A 218 21.45 8.60 6.53
CA ILE A 218 21.00 7.21 6.36
C ILE A 218 22.18 6.24 6.29
N GLU A 219 23.19 6.56 5.49
CA GLU A 219 24.40 5.75 5.38
C GLU A 219 25.12 5.63 6.73
N TYR A 220 25.23 6.75 7.46
CA TYR A 220 25.83 6.75 8.79
C TYR A 220 25.04 5.87 9.79
N LEU A 221 23.71 5.95 9.79
CA LEU A 221 22.85 5.15 10.67
C LEU A 221 23.02 3.65 10.42
N HIS A 222 23.06 3.20 9.16
CA HIS A 222 23.21 1.78 8.82
C HIS A 222 24.54 1.21 9.31
N GLN A 223 25.62 1.99 9.21
CA GLN A 223 26.96 1.58 9.65
C GLN A 223 27.12 1.64 11.18
N ASN A 224 26.50 2.64 11.83
CA ASN A 224 26.80 3.00 13.21
C ASN A 224 25.62 2.85 14.18
N CYS A 225 24.54 2.16 13.81
CA CYS A 225 23.32 2.07 14.62
C CYS A 225 23.52 1.61 16.08
N HIS A 226 24.62 0.90 16.38
CA HIS A 226 25.01 0.45 17.72
C HIS A 226 25.51 1.59 18.64
N GLN A 227 25.88 2.75 18.08
CA GLN A 227 26.38 3.89 18.84
C GLN A 227 25.24 4.81 19.30
N LYS A 228 25.53 5.69 20.27
CA LYS A 228 24.61 6.78 20.64
C LYS A 228 24.63 7.84 19.54
N ILE A 229 23.60 7.83 18.69
CA ILE A 229 23.42 8.80 17.60
C ILE A 229 22.24 9.71 17.96
N TYR A 230 22.46 11.03 17.88
CA TYR A 230 21.43 12.03 18.12
C TYR A 230 20.96 12.68 16.82
N LEU A 231 19.73 13.21 16.84
CA LEU A 231 19.13 13.88 15.69
C LEU A 231 19.97 15.07 15.23
N LYS A 232 20.51 15.85 16.18
CA LYS A 232 21.35 17.03 15.87
C LYS A 232 22.57 16.70 15.03
N ASP A 233 23.18 15.54 15.28
CA ASP A 233 24.43 15.14 14.61
C ASP A 233 24.11 14.77 13.15
N MET A 234 22.96 14.14 12.93
CA MET A 234 22.47 13.76 11.60
C MET A 234 21.97 14.97 10.80
N ALA A 235 21.34 15.95 11.46
CA ALA A 235 20.98 17.21 10.84
C ALA A 235 22.23 17.98 10.38
N THR A 236 23.25 18.04 11.24
CA THR A 236 24.56 18.62 10.91
C THR A 236 25.22 17.89 9.74
N LEU A 237 25.22 16.56 9.73
CA LEU A 237 25.79 15.74 8.65
C LEU A 237 25.11 15.99 7.28
N CYS A 238 23.83 16.36 7.29
CA CYS A 238 23.06 16.72 6.11
C CYS A 238 23.10 18.23 5.80
N ASN A 239 23.86 19.03 6.54
CA ASN A 239 23.94 20.51 6.41
C ASN A 239 22.59 21.22 6.52
N ILE A 240 21.71 20.78 7.43
CA ILE A 240 20.38 21.36 7.65
C ILE A 240 20.03 21.52 9.14
N SER A 241 19.01 22.32 9.44
CA SER A 241 18.51 22.47 10.81
C SER A 241 17.81 21.20 11.32
N GLU A 242 17.84 20.98 12.63
CA GLU A 242 17.18 19.83 13.29
C GLU A 242 15.68 19.74 12.98
N SER A 243 15.00 20.90 12.97
CA SER A 243 13.56 20.98 12.66
C SER A 243 13.28 20.58 11.21
N TYR A 244 14.11 21.03 10.27
CA TYR A 244 13.98 20.66 8.87
C TYR A 244 14.33 19.19 8.62
N PHE A 245 15.36 18.68 9.30
CA PHE A 245 15.74 17.26 9.26
C PHE A 245 14.59 16.38 9.74
N SER A 246 14.04 16.65 10.93
CA SER A 246 12.96 15.85 11.53
C SER A 246 11.72 15.76 10.61
N LYS A 247 11.27 16.91 10.09
CA LYS A 247 10.13 16.98 9.17
C LYS A 247 10.41 16.23 7.87
N SER A 248 11.59 16.44 7.28
CA SER A 248 11.98 15.81 6.02
C SER A 248 12.14 14.30 6.17
N PHE A 249 12.75 13.85 7.27
CA PHE A 249 12.93 12.44 7.60
C PHE A 249 11.58 11.74 7.77
N HIS A 250 10.64 12.36 8.49
CA HIS A 250 9.30 11.80 8.66
C HIS A 250 8.55 11.69 7.32
N LYS A 251 8.64 12.72 6.46
CA LYS A 251 8.03 12.67 5.13
C LYS A 251 8.68 11.63 4.22
N ALA A 252 9.99 11.43 4.32
CA ALA A 252 10.72 10.47 3.50
C ALA A 252 10.42 9.01 3.91
N PHE A 253 10.45 8.73 5.21
CA PHE A 253 10.45 7.36 5.75
C PHE A 253 9.15 6.94 6.46
N GLY A 254 8.22 7.88 6.72
CA GLY A 254 6.99 7.61 7.47
C GLY A 254 7.19 7.33 8.96
N LEU A 255 8.43 7.45 9.46
CA LEU A 255 8.84 7.15 10.83
C LEU A 255 9.57 8.36 11.44
N SER A 256 9.57 8.47 12.77
CA SER A 256 10.49 9.39 13.44
C SER A 256 11.92 8.86 13.35
N PHE A 257 12.90 9.76 13.41
CA PHE A 257 14.33 9.42 13.42
C PHE A 257 14.66 8.37 14.50
N THR A 258 14.20 8.58 15.73
CA THR A 258 14.42 7.66 16.85
C THR A 258 13.79 6.28 16.61
N MET A 259 12.61 6.22 15.99
CA MET A 259 11.96 4.95 15.66
C MET A 259 12.73 4.20 14.57
N TYR A 260 13.23 4.92 13.56
CA TYR A 260 14.05 4.34 12.50
C TYR A 260 15.36 3.76 13.03
N GLN A 261 16.09 4.49 13.88
CA GLN A 261 17.29 4.00 14.55
C GLN A 261 17.01 2.73 15.38
N ASN A 262 15.93 2.75 16.16
CA ASN A 262 15.50 1.61 16.96
C ASN A 262 15.17 0.40 16.09
N LYS A 263 14.58 0.61 14.91
CA LYS A 263 14.30 -0.46 13.95
C LYS A 263 15.57 -1.12 13.41
N LEU A 264 16.57 -0.35 13.01
CA LEU A 264 17.86 -0.91 12.60
C LEU A 264 18.48 -1.79 13.69
N ARG A 265 18.39 -1.35 14.96
CA ARG A 265 18.88 -2.13 16.11
C ARG A 265 18.10 -3.44 16.29
N ILE A 266 16.77 -3.42 16.17
CA ILE A 266 15.94 -4.63 16.26
C ILE A 266 16.27 -5.61 15.12
N ASP A 267 16.41 -5.13 13.90
CA ASP A 267 16.73 -5.99 12.75
C ASP A 267 18.07 -6.69 12.91
N LYS A 268 19.08 -5.93 13.38
CA LYS A 268 20.39 -6.50 13.73
C LYS A 268 20.29 -7.50 14.89
N SER A 269 19.43 -7.24 15.87
CA SER A 269 19.20 -8.14 17.00
C SER A 269 18.62 -9.50 16.56
N GLU A 270 17.73 -9.53 15.57
CA GLU A 270 17.18 -10.78 15.04
C GLU A 270 18.29 -11.67 14.44
N ILE A 271 19.24 -11.06 13.72
CA ILE A 271 20.40 -11.74 13.16
C ILE A 271 21.29 -12.29 14.29
N MET A 272 21.57 -11.47 15.31
CA MET A 272 22.41 -11.88 16.45
C MET A 272 21.78 -13.00 17.28
N LEU A 273 20.46 -12.98 17.47
CA LEU A 273 19.72 -14.00 18.21
C LEU A 273 19.77 -15.37 17.50
N LYS A 274 19.79 -15.37 16.16
CA LYS A 274 19.88 -16.59 15.33
C LYS A 274 21.30 -17.14 15.24
N ASN A 275 22.28 -16.25 15.11
CA ASN A 275 23.63 -16.63 14.67
C ASN A 275 24.67 -16.64 15.79
N THR A 276 24.30 -16.34 17.04
CA THR A 276 25.25 -16.25 18.16
C THR A 276 24.76 -16.94 19.44
N SER A 277 25.71 -17.35 20.28
CA SER A 277 25.45 -17.88 21.63
C SER A 277 25.20 -16.79 22.69
N LYS A 278 25.30 -15.50 22.33
CA LYS A 278 25.16 -14.37 23.26
C LYS A 278 23.81 -14.34 23.97
N ASN A 279 23.81 -13.99 25.26
CA ASN A 279 22.58 -13.83 26.03
C ASN A 279 21.90 -12.48 25.70
N ILE A 280 20.65 -12.31 26.15
CA ILE A 280 19.82 -11.13 25.81
C ILE A 280 20.44 -9.81 26.29
N ASN A 281 21.12 -9.81 27.45
CA ASN A 281 21.78 -8.62 27.97
C ASN A 281 22.99 -8.25 27.11
N GLN A 282 23.83 -9.22 26.74
CA GLN A 282 24.97 -9.00 25.84
C GLN A 282 24.54 -8.45 24.48
N ILE A 283 23.44 -8.96 23.92
CA ILE A 283 22.88 -8.46 22.65
C ILE A 283 22.35 -7.03 22.82
N SER A 284 21.68 -6.73 23.93
CA SER A 284 21.21 -5.38 24.24
C SER A 284 22.36 -4.37 24.30
N ASP A 285 23.44 -4.73 25.00
CA ASP A 285 24.60 -3.86 25.22
C ASP A 285 25.32 -3.56 23.89
N GLU A 286 25.54 -4.59 23.06
CA GLU A 286 26.21 -4.46 21.76
C GLU A 286 25.40 -3.68 20.71
N LEU A 287 24.08 -3.60 20.90
CA LEU A 287 23.19 -2.76 20.07
C LEU A 287 23.05 -1.33 20.60
N GLY A 288 23.69 -1.01 21.73
CA GLY A 288 23.71 0.34 22.30
C GLY A 288 22.41 0.74 23.01
N PHE A 289 21.71 -0.22 23.62
CA PHE A 289 20.60 0.07 24.54
C PHE A 289 21.12 0.24 25.97
N ASP A 290 20.73 1.33 26.64
CA ASP A 290 21.16 1.60 28.01
C ASP A 290 20.64 0.55 29.01
N HIS A 291 19.48 -0.05 28.73
CA HIS A 291 18.86 -1.06 29.58
C HIS A 291 18.23 -2.19 28.76
N ALA A 292 18.55 -3.44 29.12
CA ALA A 292 17.98 -4.63 28.50
C ALA A 292 16.44 -4.67 28.58
N SER A 293 15.85 -4.16 29.66
CA SER A 293 14.39 -4.08 29.81
C SER A 293 13.74 -3.21 28.72
N TYR A 294 14.41 -2.13 28.30
CA TYR A 294 13.93 -1.28 27.22
C TYR A 294 14.01 -2.00 25.87
N PHE A 295 15.15 -2.65 25.59
CA PHE A 295 15.32 -3.49 24.41
C PHE A 295 14.25 -4.59 24.33
N ILE A 296 14.04 -5.35 25.41
CA ILE A 296 13.04 -6.44 25.45
C ILE A 296 11.63 -5.93 25.18
N ARG A 297 11.25 -4.81 25.81
CA ARG A 297 9.93 -4.19 25.60
C ARG A 297 9.77 -3.70 24.17
N LEU A 298 10.80 -3.06 23.62
CA LEU A 298 10.81 -2.54 22.26
C LEU A 298 10.75 -3.69 21.24
N PHE A 299 11.61 -4.71 21.36
CA PHE A 299 11.59 -5.92 20.55
C PHE A 299 10.21 -6.61 20.60
N LYS A 300 9.61 -6.77 21.79
CA LYS A 300 8.27 -7.34 21.92
C LYS A 300 7.18 -6.49 21.27
N LYS A 301 7.25 -5.17 21.38
CA LYS A 301 6.32 -4.26 20.71
C LYS A 301 6.43 -4.35 19.18
N MET A 302 7.64 -4.60 18.71
CA MET A 302 8.03 -4.58 17.30
C MET A 302 7.87 -5.95 16.62
N LEU A 303 8.04 -7.05 17.35
CA LEU A 303 8.05 -8.43 16.83
C LEU A 303 7.07 -9.36 17.56
N GLY A 304 6.21 -8.81 18.42
CA GLY A 304 5.12 -9.52 19.10
C GLY A 304 5.55 -10.43 20.27
N ILE A 305 6.83 -10.80 20.34
CA ILE A 305 7.39 -11.72 21.36
C ILE A 305 8.69 -11.22 21.94
N THR A 306 9.13 -11.78 23.08
CA THR A 306 10.40 -11.37 23.69
C THR A 306 11.61 -11.93 22.92
N PRO A 307 12.78 -11.27 22.99
CA PRO A 307 14.02 -11.78 22.40
C PRO A 307 14.37 -13.21 22.83
N ALA A 308 14.15 -13.54 24.11
CA ALA A 308 14.40 -14.88 24.65
C ALA A 308 13.51 -15.94 24.01
N MET A 309 12.22 -15.61 23.86
CA MET A 309 11.24 -16.47 23.18
C MET A 309 11.63 -16.66 21.71
N TYR A 310 12.04 -15.58 21.03
CA TYR A 310 12.48 -15.60 19.62
C TYR A 310 13.67 -16.53 19.41
N LYS A 311 14.70 -16.41 20.28
CA LYS A 311 15.90 -17.25 20.24
C LYS A 311 15.57 -18.73 20.45
N ARG A 312 14.72 -19.03 21.43
CA ARG A 312 14.31 -20.41 21.73
C ARG A 312 13.63 -21.07 20.53
N LEU A 313 12.68 -20.37 19.92
CA LEU A 313 11.86 -20.92 18.84
C LEU A 313 12.67 -21.14 17.56
N TYR A 314 13.70 -20.33 17.33
CA TYR A 314 14.65 -20.58 16.25
C TYR A 314 15.48 -21.85 16.50
N ILE A 315 16.03 -22.02 17.70
CA ILE A 315 16.83 -23.20 18.07
C ILE A 315 16.00 -24.48 17.94
N GLU A 316 14.75 -24.47 18.42
CA GLU A 316 13.82 -25.60 18.31
C GLU A 316 13.53 -25.96 16.84
N LYS A 317 13.31 -24.95 15.98
CA LYS A 317 13.10 -25.15 14.54
C LYS A 317 14.31 -25.78 13.84
N THR A 318 15.52 -25.28 14.09
CA THR A 318 16.75 -25.80 13.46
C THR A 318 17.05 -27.25 13.89
N GLN A 319 16.74 -27.62 15.13
CA GLN A 319 16.90 -29.00 15.62
C GLN A 319 15.89 -29.99 15.02
N LEU A 320 14.67 -29.53 14.72
CA LEU A 320 13.64 -30.33 14.04
C LEU A 320 14.00 -30.60 12.57
N GLU A 321 14.47 -29.57 11.85
CA GLU A 321 14.90 -29.68 10.45
C GLU A 321 16.08 -30.65 10.27
N GLN A 322 17.04 -30.66 11.21
CA GLN A 322 18.17 -31.59 11.20
C GLN A 322 17.77 -33.05 11.49
N LYS A 323 16.71 -33.29 12.26
CA LYS A 323 16.20 -34.64 12.55
C LYS A 323 15.41 -35.24 11.38
N SER A 324 14.70 -34.41 10.62
CA SER A 324 13.95 -34.84 9.43
C SER A 324 14.87 -35.17 8.25
N SER A 325 16.02 -34.50 8.15
CA SER A 325 16.99 -34.72 7.06
C SER A 325 17.91 -35.95 7.27
N ASN A 326 17.99 -36.48 8.50
CA ASN A 326 18.76 -37.70 8.83
C ASN A 326 17.90 -38.99 8.80
N ARG A 327 16.62 -38.89 8.41
CA ARG A 327 15.70 -40.03 8.27
C ARG A 327 15.36 -40.35 6.81
N SER A 328 15.93 -39.60 5.86
CA SER A 328 15.86 -39.83 4.40
C SER A 328 17.19 -40.37 3.91
#